data_AF-A0A183T6T9-F1
#
_entry.id   AF-A0A183T6T9-F1
#
_cell.length_a   1.000
_cell.length_b   1.000
_cell.length_c   1.000
_cell.angle_alpha   90.00
_cell.angle_beta   90.00
_cell.angle_gamma   90.00
#
_symmetry.space_group_name_H-M   'P 1'
#
loop_
_entity.id
_entity.type
_entity.pdbx_description
1 polymer ?
#
loop_
_entity_poly.entity_id
_entity_poly.type
_entity_poly.pdbx_seq_one_letter_code
_entity_poly.pdbx_strand_id
1 'polypeptide(L)'
;MISDHGREARFPFLDEAVVQFLSTVPISDKANFSLPRGQGEKRLLRLAALRLGLSGAAALPKRAMQFGTRISKTEHTHTLHGADRTFFVDDLD
;
A
#
# COMPACT_ATOMS: atom_id res chain seq x y z
N MET A 1 10.99 8.46 -19.16
CA MET A 1 11.51 7.94 -17.87
C MET A 1 11.76 9.10 -16.89
N ILE A 2 11.92 8.85 -15.59
CA ILE A 2 12.17 9.91 -14.58
C ILE A 2 13.50 10.64 -14.86
N SER A 3 14.50 9.92 -15.37
CA SER A 3 15.82 10.43 -15.79
C SER A 3 15.75 11.50 -16.89
N ASP A 4 14.76 11.43 -17.78
CA ASP A 4 14.63 12.33 -18.94
C ASP A 4 14.38 13.79 -18.50
N HIS A 5 14.01 13.99 -17.24
CA HIS A 5 13.75 15.29 -16.63
C HIS A 5 14.89 15.72 -15.69
N GLY A 6 16.09 15.14 -15.83
CA GLY A 6 17.23 15.43 -14.95
C GLY A 6 17.00 15.03 -13.48
N ARG A 7 16.10 14.08 -13.25
CA ARG A 7 15.74 13.60 -11.90
C ARG A 7 16.15 12.16 -11.69
N GLU A 8 16.63 11.88 -10.48
CA GLU A 8 16.96 10.54 -10.01
C GLU A 8 15.85 10.04 -9.09
N ALA A 9 15.36 8.82 -9.32
CA ALA A 9 14.44 8.17 -8.39
C ALA A 9 15.23 7.47 -7.28
N ARG A 10 14.89 7.75 -6.02
CA ARG A 10 15.43 7.04 -4.86
C ARG A 10 14.36 6.17 -4.24
N PHE A 11 14.74 4.96 -3.85
CA PHE A 11 13.84 3.95 -3.28
C PHE A 11 14.33 3.54 -1.89
N PRO A 12 14.15 4.36 -0.83
CA PRO A 12 14.70 4.07 0.50
C PRO A 12 14.26 2.73 1.09
N PHE A 13 13.07 2.23 0.72
CA PHE A 13 12.58 0.93 1.18
C PHE A 13 13.25 -0.28 0.48
N LEU A 14 14.06 -0.03 -0.56
CA LEU A 14 14.90 -1.03 -1.23
C LEU A 14 16.37 -0.93 -0.81
N ASP A 15 16.69 -0.08 0.16
CA ASP A 15 18.03 -0.01 0.74
C ASP A 15 18.43 -1.36 1.37
N GLU A 16 19.71 -1.74 1.23
CA GLU A 16 20.22 -3.03 1.66
C GLU A 16 20.02 -3.26 3.16
N ALA A 17 20.28 -2.25 3.99
CA ALA A 17 20.12 -2.38 5.44
C ALA A 17 18.64 -2.55 5.83
N VAL A 18 17.74 -1.86 5.12
CA VAL A 18 16.28 -2.01 5.32
C VAL A 18 15.83 -3.42 4.93
N VAL A 19 16.26 -3.92 3.76
CA VAL A 19 15.91 -5.26 3.30
C VAL A 19 16.49 -6.34 4.22
N GLN A 20 17.74 -6.19 4.67
CA GLN A 20 18.39 -7.10 5.60
C GLN A 20 17.64 -7.15 6.93
N PHE A 21 17.34 -6.00 7.54
CA PHE A 21 16.54 -5.94 8.77
C PHE A 21 15.17 -6.59 8.58
N LEU A 22 14.47 -6.26 7.49
CA LEU A 22 13.19 -6.88 7.22
C LEU A 22 13.32 -8.38 7.04
N SER A 23 14.39 -8.91 6.43
CA SER A 23 14.55 -10.36 6.24
C SER A 23 14.59 -11.13 7.57
N THR A 24 15.10 -10.54 8.64
CA THR A 24 15.21 -11.18 9.97
C THR A 24 13.92 -11.10 10.80
N VAL A 25 12.97 -10.23 10.45
CA VAL A 25 11.73 -10.04 11.23
C VAL A 25 10.70 -11.14 10.89
N PRO A 26 10.04 -11.78 11.88
CA PRO A 26 8.98 -12.75 11.64
C PRO A 26 7.83 -12.21 10.78
N ILE A 27 7.22 -13.06 9.96
CA ILE A 27 6.12 -12.64 9.08
C ILE A 27 4.90 -12.16 9.88
N SER A 28 4.62 -12.76 11.03
CA SER A 28 3.52 -12.38 11.94
C SER A 28 3.63 -10.93 12.42
N ASP A 29 4.86 -10.43 12.56
CA ASP A 29 5.10 -9.05 12.98
C ASP A 29 4.99 -8.06 11.81
N LYS A 30 5.33 -8.52 10.60
CA LYS A 30 5.19 -7.76 9.35
C LYS A 30 3.75 -7.64 8.89
N ALA A 31 2.98 -8.72 9.00
CA ALA A 31 1.61 -8.80 8.52
C ALA A 31 0.78 -9.83 9.30
N ASN A 32 -0.47 -9.49 9.55
CA ASN A 32 -1.47 -10.44 10.04
C ASN A 32 -2.69 -10.46 9.11
N PHE A 33 -2.75 -11.45 8.21
CA PHE A 33 -3.82 -11.58 7.23
C PHE A 33 -5.14 -12.12 7.80
N SER A 34 -5.21 -12.44 9.10
CA SER A 34 -6.49 -12.74 9.76
C SER A 34 -7.32 -11.48 10.04
N LEU A 35 -6.71 -10.30 9.97
CA LEU A 35 -7.37 -9.02 10.19
C LEU A 35 -8.02 -8.50 8.90
N PRO A 36 -9.02 -7.60 9.00
CA PRO A 36 -9.63 -6.98 7.83
C PRO A 36 -8.62 -6.24 6.94
N ARG A 37 -9.00 -6.06 5.67
CA ARG A 37 -8.23 -5.30 4.68
C ARG A 37 -7.87 -3.92 5.23
N GLY A 38 -6.60 -3.53 5.04
CA GLY A 38 -6.11 -2.25 5.53
C GLY A 38 -5.68 -2.22 7.00
N GLN A 39 -5.83 -3.30 7.76
CA GLN A 39 -5.36 -3.39 9.14
C GLN A 39 -4.15 -4.32 9.28
N GLY A 40 -4.28 -5.53 8.73
CA GLY A 40 -3.29 -6.59 8.86
C GLY A 40 -2.03 -6.42 8.02
N GLU A 41 -2.16 -5.77 6.86
CA GLU A 41 -1.08 -5.59 5.90
C GLU A 41 -0.10 -4.48 6.34
N LYS A 42 1.19 -4.65 6.06
CA LYS A 42 2.24 -3.62 6.28
C LYS A 42 2.27 -3.10 7.72
N ARG A 43 2.09 -3.97 8.70
CA ARG A 43 1.91 -3.62 10.11
C ARG A 43 3.05 -2.76 10.65
N LEU A 44 4.30 -3.12 10.34
CA LEU A 44 5.48 -2.33 10.76
C LEU A 44 5.44 -0.89 10.22
N LEU A 45 5.06 -0.70 8.95
CA LEU A 45 4.95 0.63 8.35
C LEU A 45 3.82 1.44 8.98
N ARG A 46 2.68 0.80 9.30
CA ARG A 46 1.56 1.46 9.98
C ARG A 46 1.95 1.92 11.38
N LEU A 47 2.64 1.06 12.14
CA LEU A 47 3.16 1.40 13.46
C LEU A 47 4.20 2.54 13.41
N ALA A 48 5.12 2.51 12.44
CA ALA A 48 6.08 3.58 12.23
C ALA A 48 5.39 4.90 11.88
N ALA A 49 4.40 4.88 10.98
CA ALA A 49 3.60 6.05 10.62
C ALA A 49 2.86 6.63 11.83
N LEU A 50 2.27 5.78 12.69
CA LEU A 50 1.63 6.22 13.94
C LEU A 50 2.62 6.91 14.89
N ARG A 51 3.84 6.35 15.06
CA ARG A 51 4.89 6.98 15.88
C ARG A 51 5.34 8.35 15.35
N LEU A 52 5.19 8.57 14.05
CA LEU A 52 5.48 9.85 13.39
C LEU A 52 4.27 10.79 13.33
N GLY A 53 3.13 10.43 13.94
CA GLY A 53 1.89 11.24 13.94
C GLY A 53 1.08 11.17 12.64
N LEU A 54 1.40 10.25 11.72
CA LEU A 54 0.74 10.10 10.41
C LEU A 54 -0.48 9.17 10.49
N SER A 55 -1.39 9.40 11.44
CA SER A 55 -2.51 8.50 11.75
C SER A 55 -3.45 8.26 10.57
N GLY A 56 -3.74 9.29 9.77
CA GLY A 56 -4.58 9.14 8.57
C GLY A 56 -3.94 8.20 7.53
N ALA A 57 -2.66 8.40 7.23
CA ALA A 57 -1.93 7.53 6.30
C ALA A 57 -1.80 6.09 6.82
N ALA A 58 -1.64 5.93 8.14
CA ALA A 58 -1.55 4.63 8.79
C ALA A 58 -2.85 3.82 8.73
N ALA A 59 -4.01 4.44 8.48
CA ALA A 59 -5.31 3.78 8.40
C ALA A 59 -5.71 3.40 6.95
N LEU A 60 -5.09 3.96 5.92
CA LEU A 60 -5.50 3.74 4.55
C LEU A 60 -5.13 2.32 4.04
N PRO A 61 -6.04 1.59 3.38
CA PRO A 61 -5.72 0.34 2.69
C PRO A 61 -4.70 0.55 1.57
N LYS A 62 -3.86 -0.46 1.28
CA LYS A 62 -2.94 -0.40 0.13
C LYS A 62 -3.77 -0.35 -1.16
N ARG A 63 -3.42 0.60 -2.03
CA ARG A 63 -3.86 0.65 -3.42
C ARG A 63 -2.62 0.77 -4.31
N ALA A 64 -2.52 -0.05 -5.36
CA ALA A 64 -1.42 0.09 -6.32
C ALA A 64 -1.62 1.34 -7.19
N MET A 65 -0.54 1.96 -7.64
CA MET A 65 -0.59 3.24 -8.37
C MET A 65 -1.51 3.17 -9.59
N GLN A 66 -1.43 2.10 -10.39
CA GLN A 66 -2.27 1.89 -11.58
C GLN A 66 -3.77 1.88 -11.29
N PHE A 67 -4.18 1.43 -10.10
CA PHE A 67 -5.59 1.44 -9.69
C PHE A 67 -6.02 2.83 -9.19
N GLY A 68 -5.12 3.55 -8.51
CA GLY A 68 -5.36 4.91 -8.05
C GLY A 68 -5.46 5.91 -9.19
N THR A 69 -4.65 5.76 -10.24
CA THR A 69 -4.63 6.62 -11.43
C THR A 69 -5.66 6.24 -12.49
N ARG A 70 -6.42 5.15 -12.28
CA ARG A 70 -7.41 4.59 -13.22
C ARG A 70 -6.84 4.19 -14.58
N ILE A 71 -5.52 4.01 -14.71
CA ILE A 71 -4.85 3.62 -15.96
C ILE A 71 -5.28 2.22 -16.41
N SER A 72 -5.62 1.33 -15.48
CA SER A 72 -6.07 -0.04 -15.82
C SER A 72 -7.46 -0.14 -16.47
N LYS A 73 -8.14 0.98 -16.79
CA LYS A 73 -9.48 0.97 -17.41
C LYS A 73 -9.46 0.87 -18.94
N THR A 74 -8.31 1.00 -19.61
CA THR A 74 -8.24 1.04 -21.08
C THR A 74 -8.19 -0.32 -21.77
N GLU A 75 -8.07 -1.44 -21.04
CA GLU A 75 -7.92 -2.75 -21.66
C GLU A 75 -8.95 -3.75 -21.10
N HIS A 76 -9.97 -4.08 -21.91
CA HIS A 76 -10.84 -5.27 -21.87
C HIS A 76 -12.12 -5.25 -21.01
N THR A 77 -13.24 -5.30 -21.74
CA THR A 77 -14.57 -5.79 -21.37
C THR A 77 -14.50 -7.24 -20.88
N HIS A 78 -14.09 -7.52 -19.64
CA HIS A 78 -14.46 -8.73 -18.89
C HIS A 78 -14.14 -8.51 -17.41
N THR A 79 -15.15 -8.66 -16.57
CA THR A 79 -15.20 -8.62 -15.09
C THR A 79 -13.85 -8.54 -14.36
N LEU A 80 -13.41 -7.33 -14.01
CA LEU A 80 -12.24 -7.13 -13.15
C LEU A 80 -12.61 -7.41 -11.69
N HIS A 81 -12.25 -8.59 -11.18
CA HIS A 81 -12.18 -8.88 -9.74
C HIS A 81 -10.90 -8.24 -9.15
N GLY A 82 -10.80 -6.91 -9.27
CA GLY A 82 -9.63 -6.13 -8.85
C GLY A 82 -9.85 -5.44 -7.52
N ALA A 83 -9.70 -6.17 -6.42
CA ALA A 83 -9.31 -5.75 -5.05
C ALA A 83 -9.95 -4.49 -4.39
N ASP A 84 -10.89 -3.77 -5.00
CA ASP A 84 -11.59 -2.61 -4.43
C ASP A 84 -13.10 -2.86 -4.50
N ARG A 85 -13.60 -3.76 -3.65
CA ARG A 85 -14.98 -3.68 -3.16
C ARG A 85 -14.97 -2.96 -1.82
N THR A 86 -14.70 -1.66 -1.84
CA THR A 86 -15.31 -0.79 -0.83
C THR A 86 -16.74 -0.60 -1.28
N PHE A 87 -17.67 -1.24 -0.57
CA PHE A 87 -19.02 -0.75 -0.46
C PHE A 87 -18.90 0.71 -0.04
N PHE A 88 -19.04 1.63 -0.99
CA PHE A 88 -19.65 2.90 -0.65
C PHE A 88 -21.08 2.51 -0.33
N VAL A 89 -21.35 2.32 0.95
CA VAL A 89 -22.71 2.34 1.46
C VAL A 89 -23.17 3.76 1.13
N ASP A 90 -23.95 3.88 0.07
CA ASP A 90 -25.05 4.83 0.05
C ASP A 90 -25.80 4.56 1.37
N ASP A 91 -25.70 5.49 2.32
CA ASP A 91 -26.56 5.68 3.50
C ASP A 91 -25.75 6.30 4.65
N LEU A 92 -25.64 7.63 4.63
CA LEU A 92 -25.81 8.50 5.80
C LEU A 92 -26.20 9.89 5.25
N ASP A 93 -27.53 10.07 5.17
CA ASP A 93 -28.34 11.26 4.80
C ASP A 93 -28.14 11.92 3.41
#